data_AF-A0A7X3P2T0-F1
#
_entry.id   AF-A0A7X3P2T0-F1
#
_cell.length_a   1.000
_cell.length_b   1.000
_cell.length_c   1.000
_cell.angle_alpha   90.00
_cell.angle_beta   90.00
_cell.angle_gamma   90.00
#
_symmetry.space_group_name_H-M   'P 1'
#
loop_
_entity.id
_entity.type
_entity.pdbx_description
1 polymer ?
#
loop_
_entity_poly.entity_id
_entity_poly.type
_entity_poly.pdbx_seq_one_letter_code
_entity_poly.pdbx_strand_id
1 'polypeptide(L)'
;MNQFPSHPDLTCTEVQDTLEAYLSDELDADTSATVAAHVASCPMCQDEVRFAQAISGALHELPKPEPPPEIFNAVEAYVRAHPNEGTGWLHRIFQLFTFSDDLTSMLARAGAVACLIGVVLFGTYQYQQHLKVQQASRDLAYALSKLNYAVERTGTIVKEKLPDVRIDEVSSLPFVQIETASRHVSKQKRNISSAIHRSLDSLDRLPHGTLDTKTDKIDKE
;
A
#
# COMPACT_ATOMS: atom_id res chain seq x y z
N MET A 1 3.55 34.23 -31.19
CA MET A 1 4.56 33.36 -30.55
C MET A 1 4.81 33.92 -29.16
N ASN A 2 4.08 33.44 -28.15
CA ASN A 2 4.25 33.90 -26.77
C ASN A 2 5.17 32.90 -26.07
N GLN A 3 6.46 33.23 -25.98
CA GLN A 3 7.39 32.53 -25.10
C GLN A 3 7.11 33.03 -23.68
N PHE A 4 6.48 32.18 -22.87
CA PHE A 4 6.37 32.38 -21.43
C PHE A 4 7.73 32.12 -20.78
N PRO A 5 8.15 32.93 -19.80
CA PRO A 5 9.40 32.71 -19.08
C PRO A 5 9.29 31.41 -18.27
N SER A 6 9.92 30.35 -18.76
CA SER A 6 10.09 29.08 -18.06
C SER A 6 11.17 29.26 -16.98
N HIS A 7 10.76 29.35 -15.72
CA HIS A 7 11.66 29.10 -14.59
C HIS A 7 12.09 27.61 -14.57
N PRO A 8 13.29 27.27 -14.05
CA PRO A 8 14.00 26.09 -14.51
C PRO A 8 13.51 24.72 -14.05
N ASP A 9 12.61 24.59 -13.07
CA ASP A 9 12.34 23.26 -12.47
C ASP A 9 10.88 22.80 -12.49
N LEU A 10 9.91 23.67 -12.84
CA LEU A 10 8.50 23.26 -12.91
C LEU A 10 7.75 24.00 -14.02
N THR A 11 7.10 23.23 -14.90
CA THR A 11 6.30 23.71 -16.02
C THR A 11 4.85 23.97 -15.59
N CYS A 12 4.15 24.83 -16.33
CA CYS A 12 2.73 25.11 -16.04
C CYS A 12 1.87 23.84 -16.15
N THR A 13 2.23 22.90 -17.02
CA THR A 13 1.53 21.62 -17.17
C THR A 13 1.70 20.75 -15.92
N GLU A 14 2.90 20.67 -15.36
CA GLU A 14 3.14 19.94 -14.10
C GLU A 14 2.41 20.58 -12.92
N VAL A 15 2.31 21.92 -12.88
CA VAL A 15 1.47 22.61 -11.90
C VAL A 15 -0.01 22.26 -12.08
N GLN A 16 -0.52 22.25 -13.31
CA GLN A 16 -1.92 21.88 -13.59
C GLN A 16 -2.23 20.43 -13.16
N ASP A 17 -1.32 19.49 -13.42
CA ASP A 17 -1.47 18.09 -13.03
C ASP A 17 -1.44 17.89 -11.50
N THR A 18 -0.79 18.79 -10.76
CA THR A 18 -0.64 18.72 -9.29
C THR A 18 -1.56 19.70 -8.56
N LEU A 19 -2.35 20.50 -9.28
CA LEU A 19 -3.14 21.61 -8.72
C LEU A 19 -4.21 21.13 -7.73
N GLU A 20 -4.89 20.03 -8.01
CA GLU A 20 -5.94 19.48 -7.14
C GLU A 20 -5.37 19.00 -5.80
N ALA A 21 -4.23 18.30 -5.84
CA ALA A 21 -3.50 17.87 -4.65
C ALA A 21 -2.92 19.05 -3.87
N TYR A 22 -2.45 20.10 -4.56
CA TYR A 22 -2.00 21.33 -3.94
C TYR A 22 -3.13 22.05 -3.19
N LEU A 23 -4.32 22.17 -3.80
CA LEU A 23 -5.49 22.80 -3.18
C LEU A 23 -6.06 22.01 -2.01
N SER A 24 -5.85 20.69 -2.00
CA SER A 24 -6.32 19.78 -0.95
C SER A 24 -5.29 19.57 0.18
N ASP A 25 -4.13 20.25 0.12
CA ASP A 25 -3.00 20.08 1.05
C ASP A 25 -2.48 18.62 1.13
N GLU A 26 -2.54 17.90 0.00
CA GLU A 26 -2.12 16.49 -0.11
C GLU A 26 -0.70 16.31 -0.64
N LEU A 27 -0.03 17.40 -1.02
CA LEU A 27 1.37 17.38 -1.47
C LEU A 27 2.32 17.38 -0.27
N ASP A 28 3.50 16.77 -0.45
CA ASP A 28 4.59 16.93 0.50
C ASP A 28 5.09 18.39 0.54
N ALA A 29 5.77 18.75 1.63
CA ALA A 29 6.18 20.13 1.89
C ALA A 29 7.09 20.71 0.80
N ASP A 30 7.99 19.90 0.22
CA ASP A 30 8.94 20.36 -0.79
C ASP A 30 8.22 20.60 -2.13
N THR A 31 7.35 19.67 -2.53
CA THR A 31 6.53 19.81 -3.75
C THR A 31 5.56 20.98 -3.62
N SER A 32 4.90 21.13 -2.47
CA SER A 32 3.98 22.25 -2.19
C SER A 32 4.68 23.60 -2.27
N ALA A 33 5.88 23.73 -1.70
CA ALA A 33 6.69 24.94 -1.79
C ALA A 33 7.08 25.28 -3.24
N THR A 34 7.40 24.27 -4.04
CA THR A 34 7.79 24.45 -5.45
C THR A 34 6.60 24.91 -6.30
N VAL A 35 5.44 24.29 -6.12
CA VAL A 35 4.18 24.71 -6.77
C VAL A 35 3.81 26.13 -6.36
N ALA A 36 3.90 26.46 -5.06
CA ALA A 36 3.62 27.80 -4.56
C ALA A 36 4.54 28.87 -5.17
N ALA A 37 5.83 28.57 -5.33
CA ALA A 37 6.79 29.47 -5.98
C ALA A 37 6.46 29.69 -7.46
N HIS A 38 6.05 28.64 -8.18
CA HIS A 38 5.62 28.77 -9.58
C HIS A 38 4.33 29.60 -9.68
N VAL A 39 3.32 29.31 -8.86
CA VAL A 39 2.06 30.08 -8.83
C VAL A 39 2.35 31.55 -8.51
N ALA A 40 3.23 31.86 -7.57
CA ALA A 40 3.59 33.25 -7.25
C ALA A 40 4.21 34.02 -8.42
N SER A 41 4.89 33.33 -9.35
CA SER A 41 5.58 33.95 -10.49
C SER A 41 4.84 33.86 -11.83
N CYS A 42 3.87 32.95 -11.98
CA CYS A 42 3.17 32.69 -13.23
C CYS A 42 1.69 33.15 -13.18
N PRO A 43 1.31 34.24 -13.89
CA PRO A 43 -0.06 34.77 -13.87
C PRO A 43 -1.12 33.75 -14.33
N MET A 44 -0.80 32.92 -15.32
CA MET A 44 -1.71 31.88 -15.82
C MET A 44 -2.02 30.84 -14.73
N CYS A 45 -1.01 30.39 -13.98
CA CYS A 45 -1.23 29.45 -12.88
C CYS A 45 -1.96 30.11 -11.70
N GLN A 46 -1.80 31.42 -11.47
CA GLN A 46 -2.60 32.15 -10.47
C GLN A 46 -4.08 32.18 -10.86
N ASP A 47 -4.38 32.39 -12.13
CA ASP A 47 -5.76 32.41 -12.62
C ASP A 47 -6.41 31.04 -12.50
N GLU A 48 -5.69 29.96 -12.83
CA GLU A 48 -6.14 28.57 -12.65
C GLU A 48 -6.44 28.24 -11.18
N VAL A 49 -5.52 28.57 -10.27
CA VAL A 49 -5.70 28.38 -8.81
C VAL A 49 -6.96 29.13 -8.34
N ARG A 50 -7.12 30.39 -8.74
CA ARG A 50 -8.27 31.21 -8.35
C ARG A 50 -9.58 30.67 -8.90
N PHE A 51 -9.57 30.17 -10.14
CA PHE A 51 -10.72 29.56 -10.77
C PHE A 51 -11.14 28.27 -10.05
N ALA A 52 -10.20 27.39 -9.75
CA ALA A 52 -10.45 26.16 -9.01
C ALA A 52 -10.97 26.44 -7.58
N GLN A 53 -10.39 27.42 -6.88
CA GLN A 53 -10.89 27.87 -5.57
C GLN A 53 -12.31 28.43 -5.64
N ALA A 54 -12.64 29.21 -6.67
CA ALA A 54 -13.98 29.75 -6.86
C ALA A 54 -15.02 28.64 -7.09
N ILE A 55 -14.68 27.60 -7.87
CA ILE A 55 -15.55 26.43 -8.04
C ILE A 55 -15.74 25.70 -6.71
N SER A 56 -14.66 25.42 -5.98
CA SER A 56 -14.73 24.74 -4.69
C SER A 56 -15.57 25.51 -3.66
N GLY A 57 -15.43 26.83 -3.63
CA GLY A 57 -16.25 27.72 -2.82
C GLY A 57 -17.73 27.64 -3.18
N ALA A 58 -18.06 27.75 -4.47
CA ALA A 58 -19.45 27.65 -4.94
C ALA A 58 -20.09 26.28 -4.61
N LEU A 59 -19.32 25.19 -4.68
CA LEU A 59 -19.79 23.87 -4.26
C LEU A 59 -20.02 23.77 -2.75
N HIS A 60 -19.17 24.42 -1.95
CA HIS A 60 -19.32 24.46 -0.48
C HIS A 60 -20.53 25.27 -0.01
N GLU A 61 -20.93 26.27 -0.78
CA GLU A 61 -22.11 27.11 -0.53
C GLU A 61 -23.44 26.39 -0.83
N LEU A 62 -23.39 25.24 -1.52
CA LEU A 62 -24.60 24.46 -1.78
C LEU A 62 -25.26 24.00 -0.47
N PRO A 63 -26.60 23.99 -0.40
CA PRO A 63 -27.32 23.55 0.78
C PRO A 63 -26.95 22.10 1.09
N LYS A 64 -26.32 21.89 2.25
CA LYS A 64 -25.96 20.55 2.72
C LYS A 64 -27.21 19.90 3.30
N PRO A 65 -27.68 18.78 2.75
CA PRO A 65 -28.80 18.06 3.34
C PRO A 65 -28.39 17.55 4.72
N GLU A 66 -29.23 17.77 5.72
CA GLU A 66 -29.04 17.16 7.03
C GLU A 66 -29.32 15.65 6.89
N PRO A 67 -28.33 14.77 7.17
CA PRO A 67 -28.54 13.35 6.98
C PRO A 67 -29.53 12.83 8.03
N PRO A 68 -30.35 11.82 7.70
CA PRO A 68 -31.31 11.26 8.65
C PRO A 68 -30.65 10.81 9.95
N PRO A 69 -31.30 10.99 11.12
CA PRO A 69 -30.71 10.65 12.42
C PRO A 69 -30.36 9.16 12.54
N GLU A 70 -31.04 8.30 11.80
CA GLU A 70 -30.73 6.86 11.73
C GLU A 70 -29.30 6.59 11.23
N ILE A 71 -28.83 7.38 10.26
CA ILE A 71 -27.47 7.24 9.72
C ILE A 71 -26.44 7.70 10.74
N PHE A 72 -26.67 8.83 11.42
CA PHE A 72 -25.78 9.30 12.48
C PHE A 72 -25.67 8.27 13.61
N ASN A 73 -26.81 7.73 14.06
CA ASN A 73 -26.84 6.71 15.11
C ASN A 73 -26.12 5.42 14.68
N ALA A 74 -26.28 5.00 13.41
CA ALA A 74 -25.59 3.84 12.87
C ALA A 74 -24.07 4.04 12.79
N VAL A 75 -23.63 5.21 12.33
CA VAL A 75 -22.20 5.57 12.26
C VAL A 75 -21.61 5.67 13.67
N GLU A 76 -22.30 6.30 14.61
CA GLU A 76 -21.83 6.42 15.99
C GLU A 76 -21.72 5.04 16.66
N ALA A 77 -22.73 4.18 16.46
CA ALA A 77 -22.69 2.79 16.93
C ALA A 77 -21.53 2.01 16.30
N TYR A 78 -21.28 2.20 15.00
CA TYR A 78 -20.17 1.57 14.28
C TYR A 78 -18.82 2.02 14.81
N VAL A 79 -18.59 3.32 14.98
CA VAL A 79 -17.34 3.90 15.51
C VAL A 79 -17.10 3.44 16.95
N ARG A 80 -18.16 3.37 17.77
CA ARG A 80 -18.06 2.88 19.15
C ARG A 80 -17.75 1.39 19.22
N ALA A 81 -18.28 0.59 18.28
CA ALA A 81 -18.01 -0.84 18.18
C ALA A 81 -16.63 -1.15 17.58
N HIS A 82 -16.07 -0.21 16.79
CA HIS A 82 -14.74 -0.31 16.17
C HIS A 82 -13.86 0.83 16.66
N PRO A 83 -13.54 0.88 17.97
CA PRO A 83 -12.61 1.87 18.48
C PRO A 83 -11.31 1.74 17.70
N ASN A 84 -10.84 2.86 17.14
CA ASN A 84 -9.64 2.88 16.32
C ASN A 84 -8.45 2.49 17.22
N GLU A 85 -7.99 1.23 17.14
CA GLU A 85 -6.89 0.71 17.97
C GLU A 85 -5.52 1.32 17.60
N GLY A 86 -5.48 2.20 16.58
CA GLY A 86 -4.28 2.75 15.96
C GLY A 86 -3.34 3.57 16.85
N THR A 87 -3.71 3.88 18.09
CA THR A 87 -2.86 4.69 19.00
C THR A 87 -2.60 4.04 20.36
N GLY A 88 -3.29 2.96 20.71
CA GLY A 88 -3.21 2.37 22.06
C GLY A 88 -2.01 1.45 22.29
N TRP A 89 -1.56 0.74 21.25
CA TRP A 89 -0.46 -0.23 21.37
C TRP A 89 0.92 0.45 21.47
N LEU A 90 1.13 1.57 20.74
CA LEU A 90 2.39 2.32 20.78
C LEU A 90 2.67 2.92 22.17
N HIS A 91 1.64 3.39 22.88
CA HIS A 91 1.79 3.91 24.25
C HIS A 91 2.18 2.80 25.25
N ARG A 92 1.64 1.57 25.10
CA ARG A 92 2.00 0.43 25.95
C ARG A 92 3.41 -0.09 25.68
N ILE A 93 3.88 -0.06 24.42
CA ILE A 93 5.25 -0.44 24.07
C ILE A 93 6.26 0.57 24.61
N PHE A 94 5.94 1.87 24.56
CA PHE A 94 6.80 2.91 25.13
C PHE A 94 6.95 2.74 26.65
N GLN A 95 5.88 2.38 27.36
CA GLN A 95 5.93 2.12 28.82
C GLN A 95 6.77 0.90 29.20
N LEU A 96 6.84 -0.13 28.34
CA LEU A 96 7.69 -1.29 28.57
C LEU A 96 9.16 -1.03 28.23
N PHE A 97 9.45 -0.03 27.39
CA PHE A 97 10.83 0.33 27.04
C PHE A 97 11.53 1.22 28.08
N THR A 98 10.80 1.92 28.94
CA THR A 98 11.35 2.88 29.89
C THR A 98 11.64 2.35 31.31
N PHE A 99 11.54 1.04 31.58
CA PHE A 99 11.53 0.55 32.98
C PHE A 99 12.51 -0.59 33.37
N SER A 100 13.68 -0.71 32.75
CA SER A 100 14.73 -1.58 33.33
C SER A 100 16.13 -1.07 32.97
N ASP A 101 16.72 -0.34 33.91
CA ASP A 101 18.15 -0.04 33.97
C ASP A 101 18.86 -1.18 34.70
N ASP A 102 19.36 -2.14 33.92
CA ASP A 102 20.43 -3.05 34.34
C ASP A 102 21.35 -3.31 33.13
N LEU A 103 22.64 -3.03 33.32
CA LEU A 103 23.66 -2.89 32.25
C LEU A 103 23.94 -4.20 31.49
N THR A 104 23.57 -5.35 32.06
CA THR A 104 23.65 -6.68 31.43
C THR A 104 22.63 -6.88 30.30
N SER A 105 21.63 -6.01 30.19
CA SER A 105 20.60 -6.04 29.13
C SER A 105 21.00 -5.36 27.82
N MET A 106 22.15 -4.68 27.74
CA MET A 106 22.54 -3.89 26.56
C MET A 106 22.80 -4.73 25.29
N LEU A 107 23.46 -5.89 25.41
CA LEU A 107 23.77 -6.73 24.25
C LEU A 107 22.52 -7.46 23.71
N ALA A 108 21.63 -7.89 24.59
CA ALA A 108 20.34 -8.48 24.20
C ALA A 108 19.43 -7.45 23.52
N ARG A 109 19.45 -6.20 24.00
CA ARG A 109 18.70 -5.08 23.39
C ARG A 109 19.22 -4.71 22.00
N ALA A 110 20.54 -4.70 21.79
CA ALA A 110 21.12 -4.43 20.47
C ALA A 110 20.69 -5.47 19.42
N GLY A 111 20.67 -6.76 19.79
CA GLY A 111 20.17 -7.84 18.94
C GLY A 111 18.68 -7.68 18.61
N ALA A 112 17.84 -7.40 19.61
CA ALA A 112 16.40 -7.21 19.41
C ALA A 112 16.10 -6.00 18.51
N VAL A 113 16.81 -4.89 18.68
CA VAL A 113 16.66 -3.69 17.82
C VAL A 113 17.07 -4.01 16.37
N ALA A 114 18.19 -4.71 16.16
CA ALA A 114 18.60 -5.12 14.82
C ALA A 114 17.58 -6.05 14.14
N CYS A 115 16.99 -6.98 14.89
CA CYS A 115 15.92 -7.84 14.37
C CYS A 115 14.65 -7.05 14.02
N LEU A 116 14.23 -6.09 14.87
CA LEU A 116 13.09 -5.23 14.59
C LEU A 116 13.31 -4.36 13.35
N ILE A 117 14.51 -3.77 13.21
CA ILE A 117 14.89 -3.02 12.01
C ILE A 117 14.82 -3.93 10.78
N GLY A 118 15.34 -5.16 10.87
CA GLY A 118 15.25 -6.15 9.78
C GLY A 118 13.82 -6.50 9.39
N VAL A 119 12.92 -6.70 10.36
CA VAL A 119 11.50 -7.00 10.10
C VAL A 119 10.78 -5.81 9.46
N VAL A 120 11.04 -4.59 9.95
CA VAL A 120 10.46 -3.37 9.37
C VAL A 120 10.95 -3.17 7.94
N LEU A 121 12.26 -3.27 7.69
CA LEU A 121 12.83 -3.18 6.35
C LEU A 121 12.30 -4.26 5.41
N PHE A 122 12.11 -5.49 5.91
CA PHE A 122 11.54 -6.57 5.12
C PHE A 122 10.04 -6.34 4.82
N GLY A 123 9.29 -5.84 5.79
CA GLY A 123 7.88 -5.49 5.62
C GLY A 123 7.68 -4.36 4.63
N THR A 124 8.47 -3.29 4.72
CA THR A 124 8.42 -2.17 3.77
C THR A 124 8.87 -2.60 2.37
N TYR A 125 9.88 -3.48 2.26
CA TYR A 125 10.29 -4.05 0.97
C TYR A 125 9.17 -4.89 0.32
N GLN A 126 8.52 -5.76 1.09
CA GLN A 126 7.37 -6.56 0.63
C GLN A 126 6.19 -5.66 0.23
N TYR A 127 5.93 -4.62 1.02
CA TYR A 127 4.87 -3.65 0.74
C TYR A 127 5.14 -2.89 -0.57
N GLN A 128 6.37 -2.42 -0.78
CA GLN A 128 6.76 -1.76 -2.02
C GLN A 128 6.63 -2.69 -3.23
N GLN A 129 6.97 -3.97 -3.09
CA GLN A 129 6.77 -4.96 -4.16
C GLN A 129 5.29 -5.12 -4.51
N HIS A 130 4.41 -5.17 -3.52
CA HIS A 130 2.97 -5.25 -3.75
C HIS A 130 2.42 -4.01 -4.47
N LEU A 131 2.91 -2.82 -4.14
CA LEU A 131 2.53 -1.57 -4.81
C LEU A 131 2.96 -1.56 -6.29
N LYS A 132 4.17 -2.03 -6.62
CA LYS A 132 4.63 -2.12 -8.02
C LYS A 132 3.73 -3.03 -8.87
N VAL A 133 3.25 -4.13 -8.30
CA VAL A 133 2.33 -5.06 -8.98
C VAL A 133 0.97 -4.40 -9.23
N GLN A 134 0.45 -3.62 -8.29
CA GLN A 134 -0.81 -2.88 -8.46
C GLN A 134 -0.71 -1.70 -9.43
N GLN A 135 0.47 -1.08 -9.54
CA GLN A 135 0.69 -0.02 -10.51
C GLN A 135 0.76 -0.59 -11.93
N ALA A 136 1.50 -1.69 -12.13
CA ALA A 136 1.57 -2.38 -13.41
C ALA A 136 0.19 -2.88 -13.89
N SER A 137 -0.70 -3.29 -12.98
CA SER A 137 -2.06 -3.71 -13.37
C SER A 137 -2.94 -2.52 -13.81
N ARG A 138 -2.80 -1.36 -13.16
CA ARG A 138 -3.48 -0.12 -13.58
C ARG A 138 -2.99 0.36 -14.95
N ASP A 139 -1.69 0.34 -15.18
CA ASP A 139 -1.10 0.73 -16.46
C ASP A 139 -1.55 -0.20 -17.60
N LEU A 140 -1.63 -1.51 -17.33
CA LEU A 140 -2.17 -2.50 -18.27
C LEU A 140 -3.65 -2.23 -18.58
N ALA A 141 -4.47 -1.99 -17.56
CA ALA A 141 -5.89 -1.71 -17.72
C ALA A 141 -6.11 -0.43 -18.56
N TYR A 142 -5.32 0.61 -18.30
CA TYR A 142 -5.35 1.85 -19.08
C TYR A 142 -4.93 1.62 -20.54
N ALA A 143 -3.85 0.88 -20.78
CA ALA A 143 -3.40 0.55 -22.13
C ALA A 143 -4.44 -0.27 -22.92
N LEU A 144 -5.09 -1.24 -22.28
CA LEU A 144 -6.16 -2.04 -22.89
C LEU A 144 -7.40 -1.20 -23.20
N SER A 145 -7.79 -0.29 -22.31
CA SER A 145 -8.88 0.66 -22.56
C SER A 145 -8.59 1.53 -23.79
N LYS A 146 -7.36 2.05 -23.90
CA LYS A 146 -6.93 2.88 -25.05
C LYS A 146 -6.92 2.10 -26.37
N LEU A 147 -6.52 0.83 -26.34
CA LEU A 147 -6.58 -0.05 -27.50
C LEU A 147 -8.03 -0.32 -27.91
N ASN A 148 -8.91 -0.61 -26.95
CA ASN A 148 -10.32 -0.87 -27.24
C ASN A 148 -11.00 0.35 -27.86
N TYR A 149 -10.73 1.55 -27.30
CA TYR A 149 -11.19 2.82 -27.85
C TYR A 149 -10.69 3.07 -29.28
N ALA A 150 -9.42 2.75 -29.56
CA ALA A 150 -8.87 2.88 -30.91
C ALA A 150 -9.53 1.91 -31.89
N VAL A 151 -9.71 0.64 -31.50
CA VAL A 151 -10.34 -0.41 -32.33
C VAL A 151 -11.79 -0.08 -32.65
N GLU A 152 -12.56 0.38 -31.66
CA GLU A 152 -13.95 0.78 -31.84
C GLU A 152 -14.08 1.98 -32.79
N ARG A 153 -13.15 2.92 -32.71
CA ARG A 153 -13.13 4.12 -33.57
C ARG A 153 -12.63 3.86 -34.99
N THR A 154 -11.70 2.92 -35.19
CA THR A 154 -11.13 2.64 -36.52
C THR A 154 -11.85 1.52 -37.27
N GLY A 155 -12.80 0.81 -36.64
CA GLY A 155 -13.56 -0.29 -37.27
C GLY A 155 -12.67 -1.44 -37.78
N THR A 156 -11.38 -1.45 -37.43
CA THR A 156 -10.41 -2.44 -37.86
C THR A 156 -10.46 -3.62 -36.90
N ILE A 157 -11.03 -4.74 -37.37
CA ILE A 157 -10.93 -6.03 -36.71
C ILE A 157 -9.45 -6.45 -36.75
N VAL A 158 -8.69 -6.15 -35.69
CA VAL A 158 -7.29 -6.59 -35.54
C VAL A 158 -7.30 -8.09 -35.22
N LYS A 159 -7.39 -8.92 -36.28
CA LYS A 159 -7.47 -10.38 -36.16
C LYS A 159 -6.14 -11.12 -36.34
N GLU A 160 -5.02 -10.42 -36.56
CA GLU A 160 -3.83 -11.11 -37.12
C GLU A 160 -2.63 -11.34 -36.21
N LYS A 161 -2.55 -10.81 -34.97
CA LYS A 161 -1.36 -11.05 -34.13
C LYS A 161 -1.55 -11.09 -32.60
N LEU A 162 -2.76 -11.35 -32.10
CA LEU A 162 -2.90 -11.77 -30.71
C LEU A 162 -3.03 -13.30 -30.67
N PRO A 163 -2.24 -14.02 -29.84
CA PRO A 163 -2.52 -15.44 -29.60
C PRO A 163 -3.96 -15.57 -29.11
N ASP A 164 -4.70 -16.54 -29.65
CA ASP A 164 -6.13 -16.82 -29.49
C ASP A 164 -6.64 -16.53 -28.06
N VAL A 165 -7.12 -15.31 -27.82
CA VAL A 165 -7.87 -14.94 -26.61
C VAL A 165 -9.33 -14.89 -27.02
N ARG A 166 -10.06 -15.98 -26.75
CA ARG A 166 -11.52 -15.99 -26.86
C ARG A 166 -12.09 -15.13 -25.73
N ILE A 167 -12.78 -14.06 -26.09
CA ILE A 167 -13.59 -13.29 -25.16
C ILE A 167 -15.01 -13.83 -25.29
N ASP A 168 -15.42 -14.68 -24.33
CA ASP A 168 -16.80 -15.11 -24.21
C ASP A 168 -17.63 -13.95 -23.60
N GLU A 169 -18.55 -13.42 -24.39
CA GLU A 169 -19.33 -12.19 -24.15
C GLU A 169 -20.44 -12.35 -23.09
N VAL A 170 -20.29 -13.30 -22.16
CA VAL A 170 -21.29 -13.61 -21.13
C VAL A 170 -20.61 -13.74 -19.76
N SER A 171 -19.93 -12.70 -19.30
CA SER A 171 -19.72 -12.48 -17.86
C SER A 171 -19.25 -11.06 -17.58
N SER A 172 -20.13 -10.28 -16.97
CA SER A 172 -19.83 -9.00 -16.35
C SER A 172 -18.94 -9.22 -15.11
N LEU A 173 -17.61 -9.34 -15.33
CA LEU A 173 -16.50 -9.10 -14.39
C LEU A 173 -15.21 -9.60 -15.06
N PRO A 174 -14.15 -8.77 -15.24
CA PRO A 174 -12.94 -9.21 -15.90
C PRO A 174 -12.10 -10.04 -14.91
N PHE A 175 -12.44 -11.32 -14.77
CA PHE A 175 -11.59 -12.29 -14.09
C PHE A 175 -10.49 -12.71 -15.07
N VAL A 176 -9.39 -11.96 -15.07
CA VAL A 176 -8.15 -12.34 -15.77
C VAL A 176 -7.72 -13.70 -15.22
N GLN A 177 -7.82 -14.75 -16.04
CA GLN A 177 -7.28 -16.07 -15.70
C GLN A 177 -5.75 -15.99 -15.62
N ILE A 178 -5.25 -15.76 -14.40
CA ILE A 178 -3.84 -15.91 -14.01
C ILE A 178 -3.55 -17.42 -13.88
N GLU A 179 -3.77 -18.21 -14.92
CA GLU A 179 -3.62 -19.67 -14.84
C GLU A 179 -2.19 -20.13 -15.17
N THR A 180 -1.42 -19.32 -15.91
CA THR A 180 -0.04 -19.64 -16.28
C THR A 180 0.99 -19.19 -15.24
N ALA A 181 0.76 -18.08 -14.53
CA ALA A 181 1.60 -17.71 -13.37
C ALA A 181 1.25 -18.52 -12.11
N SER A 182 -0.01 -18.96 -11.94
CA SER A 182 -0.42 -19.83 -10.82
C SER A 182 0.20 -21.23 -10.88
N ARG A 183 0.52 -21.78 -12.07
CA ARG A 183 1.25 -23.06 -12.17
C ARG A 183 2.68 -22.98 -11.65
N HIS A 184 3.37 -21.86 -11.86
CA HIS A 184 4.72 -21.65 -11.32
C HIS A 184 4.71 -21.41 -9.81
N VAL A 185 3.77 -20.60 -9.31
CA VAL A 185 3.60 -20.36 -7.87
C VAL A 185 3.12 -21.62 -7.14
N SER A 186 2.23 -22.43 -7.74
CA SER A 186 1.79 -23.70 -7.17
C SER A 186 2.87 -24.78 -7.19
N LYS A 187 3.73 -24.82 -8.21
CA LYS A 187 4.94 -25.68 -8.20
C LYS A 187 5.92 -25.24 -7.12
N GLN A 188 6.12 -23.94 -6.95
CA GLN A 188 7.01 -23.39 -5.92
C GLN A 188 6.46 -23.64 -4.51
N LYS A 189 5.15 -23.51 -4.29
CA LYS A 189 4.49 -23.82 -3.01
C LYS A 189 4.55 -25.31 -2.67
N ARG A 190 4.43 -26.20 -3.68
CA ARG A 190 4.65 -27.65 -3.51
C ARG A 190 6.10 -27.99 -3.14
N ASN A 191 7.08 -27.33 -3.76
CA ASN A 191 8.49 -27.53 -3.44
C ASN A 191 8.82 -27.08 -2.00
N ILE A 192 8.31 -25.92 -1.57
CA ILE A 192 8.49 -25.40 -0.20
C ILE A 192 7.83 -26.32 0.82
N SER A 193 6.59 -26.77 0.58
CA SER A 193 5.90 -27.71 1.47
C SER A 193 6.64 -29.06 1.57
N SER A 194 7.20 -29.55 0.45
CA SER A 194 8.01 -30.78 0.45
C SER A 194 9.33 -30.63 1.21
N ALA A 195 9.92 -29.43 1.22
CA ALA A 195 11.16 -29.15 1.96
C ALA A 195 10.89 -29.05 3.47
N ILE A 196 9.78 -28.41 3.85
CA ILE A 196 9.34 -28.31 5.26
C ILE A 196 9.05 -29.70 5.84
N HIS A 197 8.34 -30.56 5.11
CA HIS A 197 8.10 -31.94 5.56
C HIS A 197 9.39 -32.76 5.67
N ARG A 198 10.38 -32.54 4.79
CA ARG A 198 11.68 -33.23 4.86
C ARG A 198 12.53 -32.77 6.05
N SER A 199 12.46 -31.49 6.41
CA SER A 199 13.11 -30.96 7.62
C SER A 199 12.43 -31.46 8.89
N LEU A 200 11.09 -31.56 8.92
CA LEU A 200 10.36 -32.12 10.05
C LEU A 200 10.63 -33.63 10.24
N ASP A 201 10.71 -34.42 9.16
CA ASP A 201 11.08 -35.85 9.23
C ASP A 201 12.52 -36.06 9.75
N SER A 202 13.44 -35.11 9.51
CA SER A 202 14.79 -35.17 10.08
C SER A 202 14.84 -34.86 11.57
N LEU A 203 13.90 -34.06 12.08
CA LEU A 203 13.78 -33.74 13.50
C LEU A 203 13.14 -34.90 14.28
N ASP A 204 12.23 -35.64 13.64
CA ASP A 204 11.56 -36.81 14.23
C ASP A 204 12.47 -38.06 14.30
N ARG A 205 13.58 -38.07 13.54
CA ARG A 205 14.62 -39.11 13.60
C ARG A 205 15.70 -38.86 14.63
N LEU A 206 15.62 -37.79 15.42
CA LEU A 206 16.51 -37.61 16.57
C LEU A 206 16.16 -38.67 17.63
N PRO A 207 17.11 -39.52 18.05
CA PRO A 207 16.82 -40.55 19.04
C PRO A 207 16.40 -39.91 20.37
N HIS A 208 15.15 -40.13 20.77
CA HIS A 208 14.68 -39.91 22.14
C HIS A 208 15.39 -40.90 23.06
N GLY A 209 16.62 -40.59 23.44
CA GLY A 209 17.40 -41.45 24.31
C GLY A 209 18.57 -40.68 24.87
N THR A 210 18.39 -40.21 26.11
CA THR A 210 19.38 -40.05 27.19
C THR A 210 19.19 -38.72 27.94
N LEU A 211 18.25 -38.67 28.88
CA LEU A 211 18.47 -38.00 30.16
C LEU A 211 17.66 -38.73 31.23
N ASP A 212 18.22 -39.87 31.63
CA ASP A 212 17.85 -40.62 32.82
C ASP A 212 18.33 -39.81 34.05
N THR A 213 17.52 -38.86 34.53
CA THR A 213 17.80 -38.16 35.78
C THR A 213 17.39 -39.07 36.94
N LYS A 214 18.33 -39.91 37.35
CA LYS A 214 18.34 -40.61 38.64
C LYS A 214 18.39 -39.58 39.77
N THR A 215 17.23 -39.12 40.18
CA THR A 215 17.03 -38.41 41.45
C THR A 215 16.48 -39.45 42.41
N ASP A 216 17.36 -40.05 43.21
CA ASP A 216 16.92 -40.91 44.31
C ASP A 216 17.69 -40.52 45.58
N LYS A 217 16.88 -40.26 46.60
CA LYS A 217 17.17 -40.13 48.04
C LYS A 217 18.14 -39.06 48.53
N ILE A 218 17.57 -37.98 49.05
CA ILE A 218 17.88 -37.51 50.40
C ILE A 218 16.55 -37.13 51.09
N ASP A 219 16.14 -37.93 52.06
CA ASP A 219 15.31 -37.48 53.19
C ASP A 219 15.38 -38.54 54.32
N LYS A 220 15.76 -38.05 55.53
CA LYS A 220 15.43 -38.54 56.89
C LYS A 220 15.82 -40.00 57.24
N GLU A 221 16.54 -40.32 58.32
CA GLU A 221 16.84 -39.72 59.64
C GLU A 221 18.31 -39.98 60.02
#